data_AF-A0A0C1R5X5-F1
#
_entry.id   AF-A0A0C1R5X5-F1
#
_cell.length_a   1.000
_cell.length_b   1.000
_cell.length_c   1.000
_cell.angle_alpha   90.00
_cell.angle_beta   90.00
_cell.angle_gamma   90.00
#
_symmetry.space_group_name_H-M   'P 1'
#
loop_
_entity.id
_entity.type
_entity.pdbx_description
1 polymer ?
#
loop_
_entity_poly.entity_id
_entity_poly.type
_entity_poly.pdbx_seq_one_letter_code
_entity_poly.pdbx_strand_id
1 'polypeptide(L)'
;MCKSYYNRIYNPNKNIEEKDSDLRFIYHWIPKLLGHSLQDILQGKYIEHGLYPPPILDWSKTRLVNGKIVSDIRKRVRERLLVSGGDELESAIATKTTVEKYFESKDKQYKQFQEKEFLS
;
A
#
# COMPACT_ATOMS: atom_id res chain seq x y z
N MET A 1 -17.08 -1.39 10.04
CA MET A 1 -16.55 -2.09 8.83
C MET A 1 -15.06 -1.79 8.73
N CYS A 2 -14.17 -2.72 9.09
CA CYS A 2 -12.71 -2.49 9.05
C CYS A 2 -12.25 -2.24 7.60
N LYS A 3 -11.61 -1.09 7.36
CA LYS A 3 -10.96 -0.77 6.08
C LYS A 3 -9.78 -1.72 5.88
N SER A 4 -9.99 -2.84 5.20
CA SER A 4 -8.90 -3.77 4.90
C SER A 4 -7.90 -3.09 3.93
N TYR A 5 -6.63 -2.98 4.33
CA TYR A 5 -5.57 -2.30 3.57
C TYR A 5 -5.09 -3.05 2.31
N TYR A 6 -5.55 -4.29 2.11
CA TYR A 6 -5.08 -5.21 1.06
C TYR A 6 -5.36 -4.80 -0.41
N ASN A 7 -6.09 -3.71 -0.65
CA ASN A 7 -6.41 -3.23 -2.01
C ASN A 7 -5.68 -1.91 -2.38
N ARG A 8 -4.79 -1.41 -1.52
CA ARG A 8 -4.09 -0.15 -1.78
C ARG A 8 -2.88 -0.41 -2.66
N ILE A 9 -2.96 0.04 -3.92
CA ILE A 9 -1.81 0.18 -4.80
C ILE A 9 -1.53 1.67 -4.89
N TYR A 10 -0.42 2.11 -4.32
CA TYR A 10 -0.01 3.51 -4.36
C TYR A 10 0.25 3.94 -5.80
N ASN A 11 -0.21 5.15 -6.16
CA ASN A 11 0.09 5.72 -7.46
C ASN A 11 1.55 6.23 -7.43
N PRO A 12 2.47 5.66 -8.22
CA PRO A 12 3.87 6.06 -8.20
C PRO A 12 4.04 7.54 -8.57
N ASN A 13 3.27 8.05 -9.52
CA ASN A 13 3.35 9.44 -9.98
C ASN A 13 2.96 10.41 -8.86
N LYS A 14 1.81 10.17 -8.21
CA LYS A 14 1.39 10.98 -7.05
C LYS A 14 2.37 10.89 -5.89
N ASN A 15 2.95 9.71 -5.67
CA ASN A 15 3.89 9.52 -4.57
C ASN A 15 5.15 10.36 -4.78
N ILE A 16 5.66 10.45 -6.01
CA ILE A 16 6.78 11.34 -6.35
C ILE A 16 6.37 12.80 -6.15
N GLU A 17 5.22 13.22 -6.67
CA GLU A 17 4.72 14.59 -6.50
C GLU A 17 4.61 15.00 -5.02
N GLU A 18 4.15 14.09 -4.15
CA GLU A 18 3.94 14.37 -2.72
C GLU A 18 5.20 14.24 -1.86
N LYS A 19 6.18 13.42 -2.27
CA LYS A 19 7.33 13.02 -1.42
C LYS A 19 8.69 13.47 -1.94
N ASP A 20 8.83 13.71 -3.23
CA ASP A 20 10.09 14.04 -3.90
C ASP A 20 9.84 15.03 -5.05
N SER A 21 9.10 16.10 -4.77
CA SER A 21 8.70 17.09 -5.79
C SER A 21 9.89 17.81 -6.45
N ASP A 22 11.02 17.90 -5.75
CA ASP A 22 12.26 18.49 -6.25
C ASP A 22 13.26 17.45 -6.80
N LEU A 23 12.85 16.18 -6.85
CA LEU A 23 13.54 15.06 -7.47
C LEU A 23 14.93 14.73 -6.88
N ARG A 24 15.28 15.25 -5.70
CA ARG A 24 16.60 15.00 -5.10
C ARG A 24 16.82 13.52 -4.86
N PHE A 25 15.80 12.81 -4.38
CA PHE A 25 15.92 11.39 -4.11
C PHE A 25 16.05 10.60 -5.42
N ILE A 26 15.19 10.88 -6.41
CA ILE A 26 15.26 10.22 -7.72
C ILE A 26 16.61 10.47 -8.41
N TYR A 27 17.11 11.69 -8.44
CA TYR A 27 18.37 12.02 -9.11
C TYR A 27 19.58 11.37 -8.45
N HIS A 28 19.57 11.22 -7.13
CA HIS A 28 20.64 10.55 -6.42
C HIS A 28 20.77 9.08 -6.84
N TRP A 29 19.64 8.37 -6.96
CA TRP A 29 19.61 6.94 -7.25
C TRP A 29 19.53 6.59 -8.75
N ILE A 30 18.98 7.49 -9.55
CA ILE A 30 18.78 7.31 -10.99
C ILE A 30 19.38 8.52 -11.73
N PRO A 31 20.72 8.62 -11.80
CA PRO A 31 21.39 9.77 -12.41
C PRO A 31 21.08 9.94 -13.90
N LYS A 32 20.62 8.88 -14.58
CA LYS A 32 20.16 8.94 -15.98
C LYS A 32 18.94 9.84 -16.19
N LEU A 33 18.22 10.19 -15.12
CA LEU A 33 17.09 11.11 -15.17
C LEU A 33 17.48 12.56 -14.88
N LEU A 34 18.76 12.85 -14.59
CA LEU A 34 19.24 14.22 -14.37
C LEU A 34 18.92 15.12 -15.56
N GLY A 35 18.39 16.31 -15.27
CA GLY A 35 17.98 17.29 -16.28
C GLY A 35 16.53 17.16 -16.74
N HIS A 36 15.82 16.09 -16.39
CA HIS A 36 14.39 15.97 -16.65
C HIS A 36 13.57 16.56 -15.50
N SER A 37 12.72 17.55 -15.79
CA SER A 37 11.79 18.06 -14.78
C SER A 37 10.80 16.97 -14.32
N LEU A 38 10.12 17.20 -13.20
CA LEU A 38 9.08 16.29 -12.71
C LEU A 38 8.03 16.02 -13.79
N GLN A 39 7.58 17.06 -14.51
CA GLN A 39 6.63 16.89 -15.60
C GLN A 39 7.19 16.03 -16.74
N ASP A 40 8.47 16.17 -17.08
CA ASP A 40 9.11 15.36 -18.13
C ASP A 40 9.17 13.88 -17.74
N ILE A 41 9.48 13.60 -16.46
CA ILE A 41 9.48 12.23 -15.92
C ILE A 41 8.06 11.65 -15.94
N LEU A 42 7.05 12.41 -15.52
CA LEU A 42 5.65 11.97 -15.50
C LEU A 42 5.09 11.74 -16.91
N GLN A 43 5.55 12.51 -17.91
CA GLN A 43 5.18 12.35 -19.32
C GLN A 43 6.00 11.27 -20.03
N GLY A 44 7.06 10.74 -19.40
CA GLY A 44 7.89 9.68 -19.97
C GLY A 44 8.89 10.16 -21.04
N LYS A 45 9.27 11.44 -21.07
CA LYS A 45 10.19 11.97 -22.10
C LYS A 45 11.57 11.30 -22.11
N TYR A 46 12.01 10.76 -20.97
CA TYR A 46 13.26 9.98 -20.87
C TYR A 46 13.25 8.71 -21.72
N ILE A 47 12.07 8.21 -22.12
CA ILE A 47 11.90 7.00 -22.93
C ILE A 47 12.32 7.26 -24.37
N GLU A 48 11.97 8.43 -24.92
CA GLU A 48 12.28 8.81 -26.31
C GLU A 48 13.80 8.85 -26.56
N HIS A 49 14.56 9.24 -25.54
CA HIS A 49 16.01 9.28 -25.58
C HIS A 49 16.68 7.95 -25.21
N GLY A 50 15.91 6.91 -24.88
CA GLY A 50 16.43 5.60 -24.48
C GLY A 50 17.24 5.62 -23.18
N LEU A 51 17.09 6.65 -22.35
CA LEU A 51 17.92 6.87 -21.16
C LEU A 51 17.54 5.92 -20.02
N TYR A 52 16.25 5.62 -19.88
CA TYR A 52 15.71 4.76 -18.83
C TYR A 52 14.50 3.97 -19.38
N PRO A 53 14.28 2.72 -18.94
CA PRO A 53 13.21 1.88 -19.48
C PRO A 53 11.81 2.46 -19.22
N PRO A 54 10.85 2.21 -20.13
CA PRO A 54 9.46 2.60 -19.92
C PRO A 54 8.83 1.81 -18.76
N PRO A 55 7.74 2.32 -18.16
CA PRO A 55 6.97 1.58 -17.15
C PRO A 55 6.54 0.21 -17.68
N ILE A 56 6.81 -0.84 -16.90
CA ILE A 56 6.47 -2.23 -17.27
C ILE A 56 4.94 -2.43 -17.27
N LEU A 57 4.22 -1.71 -16.41
CA LEU A 57 2.78 -1.84 -16.22
C LEU A 57 2.10 -0.47 -16.17
N ASP A 58 0.88 -0.41 -16.71
CA ASP A 58 -0.03 0.72 -16.51
C ASP A 58 -0.68 0.59 -15.13
N TRP A 59 -0.37 1.52 -14.23
CA TRP A 59 -0.90 1.54 -12.86
C TRP A 59 -2.43 1.59 -12.82
N SER A 60 -3.08 2.39 -13.67
CA SER A 60 -4.53 2.58 -13.66
C SER A 60 -5.24 1.29 -14.03
N LYS A 61 -4.78 0.64 -15.11
CA LYS A 61 -5.28 -0.68 -15.53
C LYS A 61 -4.99 -1.75 -14.48
N THR A 62 -3.78 -1.79 -13.95
CA THR A 62 -3.36 -2.76 -12.93
C THR A 62 -4.21 -2.65 -11.67
N ARG A 63 -4.51 -1.42 -11.24
CA ARG A 63 -5.37 -1.17 -10.08
C ARG A 63 -6.79 -1.69 -10.28
N LEU A 64 -7.37 -1.50 -11.47
CA LEU A 64 -8.70 -2.01 -11.79
C LEU A 64 -8.73 -3.55 -11.75
N VAL A 65 -7.78 -4.19 -12.44
CA VAL A 65 -7.69 -5.65 -12.53
C VAL A 65 -7.47 -6.26 -11.15
N ASN A 66 -6.52 -5.75 -10.37
CA ASN A 66 -6.28 -6.23 -9.00
C ASN A 66 -7.50 -6.02 -8.09
N GLY A 67 -8.21 -4.89 -8.23
CA GLY A 67 -9.43 -4.64 -7.48
C GLY A 67 -10.49 -5.72 -7.73
N LYS A 68 -10.65 -6.13 -8.98
CA LYS A 68 -11.58 -7.22 -9.36
C LYS A 68 -11.12 -8.56 -8.82
N ILE A 69 -9.84 -8.92 -8.98
CA ILE A 69 -9.27 -10.17 -8.46
C ILE A 69 -9.50 -10.29 -6.94
N VAL A 70 -9.19 -9.22 -6.19
CA VAL A 70 -9.39 -9.25 -4.74
C VAL A 70 -10.88 -9.34 -4.37
N SER A 71 -11.76 -8.66 -5.12
CA SER A 71 -13.21 -8.80 -4.93
C SER A 71 -13.68 -10.24 -5.13
N ASP A 72 -13.21 -10.90 -6.18
CA ASP A 72 -13.58 -12.28 -6.50
C ASP A 72 -13.01 -13.28 -5.49
N ILE A 73 -11.80 -13.04 -4.97
CA ILE A 73 -11.24 -13.80 -3.83
C ILE A 73 -12.15 -13.65 -2.61
N ARG A 74 -12.54 -12.43 -2.24
CA ARG A 74 -13.42 -12.19 -1.08
C ARG A 74 -14.78 -12.86 -1.24
N LYS A 75 -15.33 -12.85 -2.45
CA LYS A 75 -16.59 -13.53 -2.76
C LYS A 75 -16.48 -15.03 -2.52
N ARG A 76 -15.46 -15.69 -3.10
CA ARG A 76 -15.21 -17.13 -2.93
C ARG A 76 -14.99 -17.51 -1.47
N VAL A 77 -14.21 -16.72 -0.73
CA VAL A 77 -13.99 -16.95 0.71
C VAL A 77 -15.31 -16.85 1.47
N ARG A 78 -16.13 -15.84 1.20
CA ARG A 78 -17.45 -15.72 1.83
C ARG A 78 -18.34 -16.93 1.55
N GLU A 79 -18.41 -17.37 0.30
CA GLU A 79 -19.20 -18.54 -0.09
C GLU A 79 -18.73 -19.81 0.63
N ARG A 80 -17.40 -20.04 0.70
CA ARG A 80 -16.81 -21.16 1.45
C ARG A 80 -17.20 -21.12 2.94
N LEU A 81 -17.12 -19.95 3.57
CA LEU A 81 -17.47 -19.78 4.99
C LEU A 81 -18.94 -20.07 5.27
N LEU A 82 -19.84 -19.70 4.36
CA LEU A 82 -21.26 -20.01 4.47
C LEU A 82 -21.55 -21.52 4.33
N VAL A 83 -20.86 -22.20 3.42
CA VAL A 83 -21.02 -23.64 3.17
C VAL A 83 -20.45 -24.51 4.30
N SER A 84 -19.34 -24.08 4.91
CA SER A 84 -18.68 -24.81 6.01
C SER A 84 -19.36 -24.67 7.37
N GLY A 85 -20.58 -24.13 7.43
CA GLY A 85 -21.33 -24.00 8.69
C GLY A 85 -20.79 -22.94 9.66
N GLY A 86 -19.77 -22.18 9.27
CA GLY A 86 -19.24 -21.07 10.05
C GLY A 86 -18.08 -21.41 11.00
N ASP A 87 -17.59 -22.65 11.10
CA ASP A 87 -16.48 -22.99 12.00
C ASP A 87 -15.19 -22.19 11.70
N GLU A 88 -14.88 -22.01 10.41
CA GLU A 88 -13.79 -21.14 9.98
C GLU A 88 -14.10 -19.65 10.19
N LEU A 89 -15.37 -19.25 10.13
CA LEU A 89 -15.79 -17.86 10.35
C LEU A 89 -15.66 -17.51 11.84
N GLU A 90 -16.07 -18.40 12.74
CA GLU A 90 -15.86 -18.25 14.18
C GLU A 90 -14.36 -18.19 14.50
N SER A 91 -13.55 -19.08 13.92
CA SER A 91 -12.10 -19.06 14.07
C SER A 91 -11.47 -17.75 13.52
N ALA A 92 -11.96 -17.24 12.39
CA ALA A 92 -11.50 -15.98 11.81
C ALA A 92 -11.93 -14.76 12.65
N ILE A 93 -13.14 -14.77 13.22
CA ILE A 93 -13.61 -13.74 14.16
C ILE A 93 -12.77 -13.79 15.44
N ALA A 94 -12.54 -14.97 16.01
CA ALA A 94 -11.69 -15.15 17.20
C ALA A 94 -10.26 -14.67 16.96
N THR A 95 -9.69 -14.98 15.78
CA THR A 95 -8.35 -14.51 15.38
C THR A 95 -8.34 -12.99 15.23
N LYS A 96 -9.35 -12.39 14.58
CA LYS A 96 -9.49 -10.94 14.43
C LYS A 96 -9.54 -10.25 15.81
N THR A 97 -10.37 -10.75 16.71
CA THR A 97 -10.49 -10.21 18.07
C THR A 97 -9.20 -10.33 18.86
N THR A 98 -8.46 -11.43 18.67
CA THR A 98 -7.15 -11.64 19.31
C THR A 98 -6.12 -10.62 18.81
N VAL A 99 -6.08 -10.38 17.49
CA VAL A 99 -5.20 -9.36 16.89
C VAL A 99 -5.59 -7.96 17.37
N GLU A 100 -6.88 -7.63 17.41
CA GLU A 100 -7.37 -6.34 17.92
C GLU A 100 -6.96 -6.10 19.38
N LYS A 101 -7.14 -7.10 20.26
CA LYS A 101 -6.68 -7.03 21.66
C LYS A 101 -5.17 -6.89 21.79
N TYR A 102 -4.39 -7.56 20.94
CA TYR A 102 -2.94 -7.42 20.91
C TYR A 102 -2.53 -6.00 20.54
N PHE A 103 -3.15 -5.41 19.52
CA PHE A 103 -2.90 -4.02 19.13
C PHE A 103 -3.29 -3.04 20.23
N GLU A 104 -4.46 -3.19 20.86
CA GLU A 104 -4.88 -2.34 21.99
C GLU A 104 -3.92 -2.42 23.19
N SER A 105 -3.44 -3.62 23.49
CA SER A 105 -2.45 -3.84 24.55
C SER A 105 -1.12 -3.16 24.22
N LYS A 106 -0.63 -3.29 22.98
CA LYS A 106 0.61 -2.65 22.53
C LYS A 106 0.50 -1.13 22.48
N ASP A 107 -0.65 -0.61 22.06
CA ASP A 107 -0.92 0.83 22.02
C ASP A 107 -0.94 1.43 23.44
N LYS A 108 -1.52 0.72 24.42
CA LYS A 108 -1.44 1.09 25.84
C LYS A 108 0.00 1.06 26.37
N GLN A 109 0.77 0.03 26.06
CA GLN A 109 2.18 -0.06 26.47
C GLN A 109 3.01 1.08 25.88
N TYR A 110 2.79 1.42 24.61
CA TYR A 110 3.45 2.55 23.96
C TYR A 110 3.11 3.89 24.62
N LYS A 111 1.83 4.15 24.91
CA LYS A 111 1.39 5.37 25.61
C LYS A 111 2.02 5.49 27.00
N GLN A 112 2.06 4.40 27.77
CA GLN A 112 2.69 4.39 29.10
C GLN A 112 4.21 4.60 29.03
N PHE A 113 4.86 4.10 27.97
CA PHE A 113 6.28 4.33 27.75
C PHE A 113 6.55 5.80 27.39
N GLN A 114 5.75 6.40 26.50
CA GLN A 114 5.84 7.82 26.16
C GLN A 114 5.56 8.73 27.36
N GLU A 115 4.57 8.41 28.20
CA GLU A 115 4.29 9.16 29.44
C GLU A 115 5.44 9.08 30.43
N LYS A 116 6.13 7.92 30.52
CA LYS A 116 7.31 7.75 31.40
C LYS A 116 8.56 8.46 30.86
N GLU A 117 8.77 8.51 29.55
CA GLU A 117 9.85 9.32 28.97
C GLU A 117 9.58 10.83 29.07
N PHE A 118 8.32 11.27 29.05
CA PHE A 118 7.95 12.68 29.22
C PHE A 118 8.02 13.20 30.66
N LEU A 119 8.04 12.30 31.66
CA LEU A 119 8.13 12.60 33.10
C LEU A 119 9.53 12.34 33.68
N SER A 120 10.49 11.94 32.82
CA SER A 120 11.92 11.80 33.10
C SER A 120 12.68 13.05 32.65
#